data_AF-A0A1X9T432-F1
#
_entry.id   AF-A0A1X9T432-F1
#
_cell.length_a   1.000
_cell.length_b   1.000
_cell.length_c   1.000
_cell.angle_alpha   90.00
_cell.angle_beta   90.00
_cell.angle_gamma   90.00
#
_symmetry.space_group_name_H-M   'P 1'
#
loop_
_entity.id
_entity.type
_entity.pdbx_description
1 polymer ?
#
loop_
_entity_poly.entity_id
_entity_poly.type
_entity_poly.pdbx_seq_one_letter_code
_entity_poly.pdbx_strand_id
1 'polypeptide(L)'
;MAFLIGQRPFIKLYILHILDQRQSYGLEMISEVKRYLKEEGYTPPQSEIYRGLNELVTAGIIETTHRIKKDHNGSTGDFQEIILYKYTIDGRQKAEMFKREVKLELDRCIGMLKQARKDNFK
;
A
#
# COMPACT_ATOMS: atom_id res chain seq x y z
N MET A 1 -18.25 -15.60 2.44
CA MET A 1 -18.84 -14.25 2.58
C MET A 1 -17.93 -13.45 3.50
N ALA A 2 -17.50 -12.26 3.10
CA ALA A 2 -16.68 -11.38 3.95
C ALA A 2 -17.58 -10.29 4.58
N PHE A 3 -17.38 -9.99 5.86
CA PHE A 3 -18.12 -8.95 6.59
C PHE A 3 -17.73 -7.56 6.08
N LEU A 4 -16.50 -7.14 6.42
CA LEU A 4 -15.86 -5.91 5.93
C LEU A 4 -14.61 -6.26 5.10
N ILE A 5 -14.05 -5.24 4.46
CA ILE A 5 -12.80 -5.37 3.71
C ILE A 5 -11.70 -5.91 4.62
N GLY A 6 -10.97 -6.91 4.13
CA GLY A 6 -9.81 -7.43 4.83
C GLY A 6 -8.70 -6.38 4.93
N GLN A 7 -7.92 -6.45 6.02
CA GLN A 7 -6.77 -5.58 6.25
C GLN A 7 -5.79 -5.58 5.06
N ARG A 8 -5.48 -6.76 4.50
CA ARG A 8 -4.48 -6.91 3.45
C ARG A 8 -4.88 -6.22 2.13
N PRO A 9 -6.06 -6.44 1.53
CA PRO A 9 -6.52 -5.66 0.37
C PRO A 9 -6.51 -4.15 0.60
N PHE A 10 -6.91 -3.70 1.79
CA PHE A 10 -6.89 -2.29 2.16
C PHE A 10 -5.47 -1.71 2.18
N ILE A 11 -4.51 -2.40 2.81
CA ILE A 11 -3.10 -1.98 2.80
C ILE A 11 -2.54 -1.95 1.37
N LYS A 12 -2.83 -2.95 0.54
CA LYS A 12 -2.37 -3.00 -0.85
C LYS A 12 -2.91 -1.83 -1.68
N LEU A 13 -4.17 -1.41 -1.45
CA LEU A 13 -4.74 -0.23 -2.09
C LEU A 13 -3.90 1.03 -1.80
N TYR A 14 -3.49 1.24 -0.55
CA TYR A 14 -2.67 2.40 -0.18
C TYR A 14 -1.24 2.33 -0.69
N ILE A 15 -0.64 1.13 -0.74
CA ILE A 15 0.68 0.95 -1.39
C ILE A 15 0.60 1.40 -2.86
N LEU A 16 -0.43 0.98 -3.58
CA LEU A 16 -0.64 1.37 -4.98
C LEU A 16 -0.91 2.87 -5.13
N HIS A 17 -1.70 3.45 -4.22
CA HIS A 17 -1.95 4.90 -4.19
C HIS A 17 -0.64 5.70 -4.06
N ILE A 18 0.28 5.28 -3.17
CA ILE A 18 1.58 5.92 -2.99
C ILE A 18 2.44 5.78 -4.26
N LEU A 19 2.44 4.61 -4.89
CA LEU A 19 3.16 4.36 -6.15
C LEU A 19 2.61 5.19 -7.32
N ASP A 20 1.31 5.46 -7.37
CA ASP A 20 0.73 6.33 -8.39
C ASP A 20 1.22 7.78 -8.25
N GLN A 21 1.42 8.22 -7.01
CA GLN A 21 1.83 9.59 -6.73
C GLN A 21 3.31 9.85 -7.00
N ARG A 22 4.20 8.87 -6.79
CA ARG A 22 5.64 9.04 -7.09
C ARG A 22 6.26 7.77 -7.66
N GLN A 23 7.03 7.94 -8.75
CA GLN A 23 7.53 6.84 -9.58
C GLN A 23 8.58 5.90 -8.94
N SER A 24 9.13 6.21 -7.75
CA SER A 24 10.11 5.33 -7.10
C SER A 24 10.32 5.65 -5.62
N TYR A 25 10.19 4.65 -4.74
CA TYR A 25 10.36 4.80 -3.29
C TYR A 25 11.21 3.69 -2.68
N GLY A 26 12.30 4.08 -2.00
CA GLY A 26 13.40 3.19 -1.58
C GLY A 26 13.47 2.80 -0.11
N LEU A 27 12.87 3.63 0.75
CA LEU A 27 12.93 3.45 2.20
C LEU A 27 11.66 3.91 2.93
N GLU A 28 10.79 4.66 2.24
CA GLU A 28 9.69 5.35 2.89
C GLU A 28 8.34 4.64 2.76
N MET A 29 8.19 3.64 1.88
CA MET A 29 6.87 3.02 1.61
C MET A 29 6.13 2.57 2.89
N ILE A 30 6.84 1.95 3.84
CA ILE A 30 6.25 1.54 5.11
C ILE A 30 5.82 2.73 5.96
N SER A 31 6.70 3.73 6.08
CA SER A 31 6.44 4.95 6.86
C SER A 31 5.29 5.75 6.26
N GLU A 32 5.22 5.84 4.93
CA GLU A 32 4.17 6.51 4.17
C GLU A 32 2.83 5.81 4.38
N VAL A 33 2.76 4.48 4.20
CA VAL A 33 1.52 3.71 4.45
C VAL A 33 1.06 3.90 5.89
N LYS A 34 1.97 3.85 6.86
CA LYS A 34 1.63 4.14 8.27
C LYS A 34 1.12 5.56 8.44
N ARG A 35 1.72 6.56 7.79
CA ARG A 35 1.29 7.96 7.86
C ARG A 35 -0.14 8.14 7.34
N TYR A 36 -0.43 7.64 6.14
CA TYR A 36 -1.77 7.74 5.55
C TYR A 36 -2.87 7.13 6.43
N LEU A 37 -2.61 5.96 7.02
CA LEU A 37 -3.62 5.27 7.82
C LEU A 37 -3.72 5.79 9.24
N LYS A 38 -2.66 6.39 9.78
CA LYS A 38 -2.64 6.95 11.14
C LYS A 38 -3.60 8.13 11.28
N GLU A 39 -3.78 8.92 10.22
CA GLU A 39 -4.76 10.03 10.20
C GLU A 39 -6.19 9.54 10.45
N GLU A 40 -6.50 8.31 10.03
CA GLU A 40 -7.79 7.64 10.22
C GLU A 40 -7.82 6.75 11.48
N GLY A 41 -6.86 6.91 12.39
CA GLY A 41 -6.78 6.18 13.65
C GLY A 41 -6.25 4.74 13.56
N TYR A 42 -5.69 4.34 12.42
CA TYR A 42 -5.18 2.97 12.22
C TYR A 42 -3.69 2.93 11.89
N THR A 43 -2.89 2.21 12.68
CA THR A 43 -1.46 1.99 12.38
C THR A 43 -1.21 0.53 12.02
N PRO A 44 -1.01 0.19 10.74
CA PRO A 44 -0.74 -1.18 10.34
C PRO A 44 0.60 -1.69 10.88
N PRO A 45 0.67 -2.96 11.32
CA PRO A 45 1.92 -3.62 11.63
C PRO A 45 2.86 -3.61 10.42
N GLN A 46 4.15 -3.43 10.65
CA GLN A 46 5.14 -3.41 9.57
C GLN A 46 5.18 -4.74 8.79
N SER A 47 5.00 -5.87 9.49
CA SER A 47 4.88 -7.19 8.87
C SER A 47 3.73 -7.29 7.86
N GLU A 48 2.62 -6.61 8.12
CA GLU A 48 1.45 -6.61 7.24
C GLU A 48 1.67 -5.74 6.00
N ILE A 49 2.44 -4.66 6.12
CA ILE A 49 2.86 -3.87 4.95
C ILE A 49 3.82 -4.69 4.08
N TYR A 50 4.82 -5.35 4.68
CA TYR A 50 5.74 -6.21 3.92
C TYR A 50 5.02 -7.36 3.20
N ARG A 51 4.07 -8.01 3.86
CA ARG A 51 3.25 -9.04 3.20
C ARG A 51 2.45 -8.47 2.04
N GLY A 52 1.88 -7.26 2.20
CA GLY A 52 1.20 -6.55 1.10
C GLY A 52 2.13 -6.26 -0.09
N LEU A 53 3.34 -5.77 0.18
CA LEU A 53 4.36 -5.55 -0.85
C LEU A 53 4.76 -6.84 -1.55
N ASN A 54 5.04 -7.91 -0.79
CA ASN A 54 5.41 -9.21 -1.34
C ASN A 54 4.29 -9.80 -2.20
N GLU A 55 3.03 -9.69 -1.78
CA GLU A 55 1.90 -10.15 -2.59
C GLU A 55 1.76 -9.37 -3.91
N LEU A 56 2.00 -8.05 -3.90
CA LEU A 56 2.00 -7.23 -5.11
C LEU A 56 3.17 -7.57 -6.05
N VAL A 57 4.34 -7.92 -5.50
CA VAL A 57 5.49 -8.42 -6.25
C VAL A 57 5.19 -9.78 -6.87
N THR A 58 4.68 -10.73 -6.09
CA THR A 58 4.31 -12.08 -6.55
C THR A 58 3.21 -12.03 -7.61
N ALA A 59 2.26 -11.09 -7.52
CA ALA A 59 1.24 -10.87 -8.54
C ALA A 59 1.79 -10.23 -9.84
N GLY A 60 3.07 -9.85 -9.87
CA GLY A 60 3.71 -9.16 -10.97
C GLY A 60 3.12 -7.78 -11.23
N ILE A 61 2.58 -7.13 -10.18
CA ILE A 61 2.06 -5.75 -10.25
C ILE A 61 3.21 -4.76 -10.09
N ILE A 62 4.10 -5.03 -9.14
CA ILE A 62 5.26 -4.20 -8.85
C ILE A 62 6.53 -5.05 -8.90
N GLU A 63 7.66 -4.42 -9.14
CA GLU A 63 8.99 -5.03 -9.02
C GLU A 63 9.88 -4.22 -8.11
N THR A 64 10.86 -4.89 -7.51
CA THR A 64 11.87 -4.27 -6.68
C THR A 64 13.13 -3.96 -7.49
N THR A 65 13.79 -2.85 -7.20
CA THR A 65 15.11 -2.53 -7.73
C THR A 65 15.99 -2.05 -6.60
N HIS A 66 17.15 -2.69 -6.44
CA HIS A 66 18.13 -2.33 -5.45
C HIS A 66 18.94 -1.13 -5.96
N ARG A 67 19.02 -0.06 -5.17
CA ARG A 67 19.91 1.07 -5.45
C ARG A 67 20.80 1.33 -4.25
N ILE A 68 21.96 1.88 -4.53
CA ILE A 68 22.88 2.34 -3.50
C ILE A 68 22.74 3.86 -3.39
N LYS A 69 22.35 4.35 -2.22
CA LYS A 69 22.36 5.80 -1.93
C LYS A 69 23.68 6.14 -1.24
N LYS A 70 24.41 7.14 -1.79
CA LYS A 70 25.56 7.74 -1.10
C LYS A 70 25.03 8.70 -0.05
N ASP A 71 25.49 8.58 1.18
CA ASP A 71 25.18 9.54 2.22
C ASP A 71 25.76 10.92 1.86
N HIS A 72 24.99 11.98 2.09
CA HIS A 72 25.36 13.36 1.72
C HIS A 72 26.30 14.03 2.73
N ASN A 73 26.68 13.33 3.80
CA ASN A 73 27.48 13.90 4.89
C ASN A 73 29.00 13.77 4.75
N GLY A 74 29.55 13.55 3.55
CA GLY A 74 30.99 13.67 3.30
C GLY A 74 31.90 12.72 4.11
N SER A 75 31.33 11.78 4.87
CA SER A 75 32.05 10.78 5.64
C SER A 75 32.21 9.52 4.80
N THR A 76 33.46 9.19 4.54
CA THR A 76 33.91 8.01 3.80
C THR A 76 33.31 6.72 4.39
N GLY A 77 32.36 6.07 3.70
CA GLY A 77 32.23 4.60 3.83
C GLY A 77 30.86 3.95 3.74
N ASP A 78 29.76 4.59 4.14
CA ASP A 78 28.51 3.84 4.31
C ASP A 78 27.56 4.00 3.12
N PHE A 79 27.60 3.02 2.24
CA PHE A 79 26.62 2.81 1.19
C PHE A 79 25.35 2.19 1.77
N GLN A 80 24.22 2.90 1.73
CA GLN A 80 22.94 2.32 2.13
C GLN A 80 22.25 1.71 0.91
N GLU A 81 22.01 0.40 0.98
CA GLU A 81 21.16 -0.29 0.01
C GLU A 81 19.68 0.09 0.26
N ILE A 82 19.02 0.57 -0.78
CA ILE A 82 17.62 1.00 -0.76
C ILE A 82 16.80 0.13 -1.73
N ILE A 83 15.61 -0.28 -1.32
CA ILE A 83 14.72 -1.12 -2.14
C ILE A 83 13.66 -0.24 -2.79
N LEU A 84 13.83 0.07 -4.07
CA LEU A 84 12.85 0.81 -4.84
C LEU A 84 11.71 -0.09 -5.32
N TYR A 85 10.47 0.34 -5.12
CA TYR A 85 9.30 -0.26 -5.75
C TYR A 85 8.86 0.57 -6.97
N LYS A 86 8.52 -0.10 -8.06
CA LYS A 86 7.92 0.50 -9.26
C LYS A 86 6.98 -0.49 -9.95
N TYR A 87 6.09 -0.01 -10.80
CA TYR A 87 5.24 -0.88 -11.63
C TYR A 87 6.08 -1.71 -12.60
N THR A 88 5.68 -2.97 -12.81
CA THR A 88 6.13 -3.77 -13.96
C THR A 88 5.51 -3.24 -15.25
N ILE A 89 5.93 -3.77 -16.41
CA ILE A 89 5.40 -3.38 -17.74
C ILE A 89 3.86 -3.47 -17.77
N ASP A 90 3.29 -4.59 -17.32
CA ASP A 90 1.83 -4.81 -17.26
C ASP A 90 1.23 -4.42 -15.90
N GLY A 91 2.06 -3.98 -14.97
CA GLY A 91 1.71 -3.81 -13.56
C GLY A 91 0.63 -2.75 -13.34
N ARG A 92 0.66 -1.67 -14.12
CA ARG A 92 -0.36 -0.62 -14.04
C ARG A 92 -1.76 -1.14 -14.38
N GLN A 93 -1.89 -1.96 -15.42
CA GLN A 93 -3.19 -2.51 -15.80
C GLN A 93 -3.74 -3.46 -14.73
N LYS A 94 -2.87 -4.32 -14.18
CA LYS A 94 -3.24 -5.22 -13.08
C LYS A 94 -3.62 -4.46 -11.80
N ALA A 95 -2.90 -3.38 -11.49
CA ALA A 95 -3.22 -2.51 -10.36
C ALA A 95 -4.61 -1.85 -10.52
N GLU A 96 -4.94 -1.38 -11.72
CA GLU A 96 -6.27 -0.81 -11.99
C GLU A 96 -7.39 -1.84 -11.85
N MET A 97 -7.19 -3.09 -12.30
CA MET A 97 -8.15 -4.17 -12.08
C MET A 97 -8.35 -4.42 -10.59
N PHE A 98 -7.26 -4.56 -9.83
CA PHE A 98 -7.30 -4.72 -8.38
C PHE A 98 -8.04 -3.57 -7.68
N LYS A 99 -7.75 -2.31 -8.06
CA LYS A 99 -8.42 -1.13 -7.48
C LYS A 99 -9.92 -1.13 -7.75
N ARG A 100 -10.36 -1.56 -8.94
CA ARG A 100 -11.78 -1.69 -9.28
C ARG A 100 -12.48 -2.72 -8.39
N GLU A 101 -11.86 -3.88 -8.19
CA GLU A 101 -12.39 -4.91 -7.29
C GLU A 101 -12.46 -4.41 -5.84
N VAL A 102 -11.41 -3.77 -5.35
CA VAL A 102 -11.38 -3.20 -4.00
C VAL A 102 -12.42 -2.09 -3.84
N LYS A 103 -12.65 -1.27 -4.87
CA LYS A 103 -13.69 -0.23 -4.84
C LYS A 103 -15.07 -0.84 -4.63
N LEU A 104 -15.42 -1.91 -5.37
CA LEU A 104 -16.72 -2.58 -5.20
C LEU A 104 -16.89 -3.10 -3.77
N GLU A 105 -15.82 -3.65 -3.19
CA GLU A 105 -15.83 -4.13 -1.81
C GLU A 105 -15.97 -2.99 -0.79
N LEU A 106 -15.28 -1.86 -1.01
CA LEU A 106 -15.41 -0.67 -0.17
C LEU A 106 -16.82 -0.09 -0.22
N ASP A 107 -17.41 0.02 -1.42
CA ASP A 107 -18.78 0.51 -1.60
C ASP A 107 -19.79 -0.37 -0.84
N ARG A 108 -19.60 -1.70 -0.90
CA ARG A 108 -20.40 -2.67 -0.12
C ARG A 108 -20.24 -2.46 1.39
N CYS A 109 -19.00 -2.32 1.87
CA CYS A 109 -18.71 -2.09 3.28
C CYS A 109 -19.34 -0.78 3.79
N ILE A 110 -19.24 0.29 3.01
CA ILE A 110 -19.85 1.59 3.32
C ILE A 110 -21.37 1.45 3.43
N GLY A 111 -22.00 0.71 2.51
CA GLY A 111 -23.43 0.41 2.57
C GLY A 111 -23.84 -0.28 3.88
N MET A 112 -23.10 -1.31 4.29
CA MET A 112 -23.36 -2.03 5.55
C MET A 112 -23.19 -1.13 6.78
N LEU A 113 -22.12 -0.34 6.83
CA LEU A 113 -21.86 0.57 7.96
C LEU A 113 -22.92 1.68 8.04
N LYS A 114 -23.34 2.24 6.91
CA LYS A 114 -24.43 3.22 6.85
C LYS A 114 -25.75 2.64 7.35
N GLN A 115 -26.08 1.42 6.93
CA GLN A 115 -27.30 0.72 7.37
C GLN A 115 -27.26 0.47 8.89
N ALA A 116 -26.17 -0.12 9.39
CA ALA A 116 -26.00 -0.38 10.82
C ALA A 116 -26.09 0.91 11.65
N ARG A 117 -25.50 2.01 11.17
CA ARG A 117 -25.59 3.30 11.85
C ARG A 117 -27.04 3.80 11.88
N LYS A 118 -27.74 3.80 10.74
CA LYS A 118 -29.13 4.28 10.62
C LYS A 118 -30.10 3.52 11.53
N ASP A 119 -29.93 2.20 11.62
CA ASP A 119 -30.88 1.35 12.35
C ASP A 119 -30.69 1.42 13.87
N ASN A 120 -29.48 1.75 14.34
CA ASN A 120 -29.12 1.67 15.76
C ASN A 120 -28.88 3.03 16.42
N PHE A 121 -28.60 4.07 15.63
CA PHE A 121 -28.26 5.41 16.15
C PHE A 121 -29.06 6.47 15.39
N LYS A 122 -29.76 7.33 16.14
CA LYS A 122 -30.52 8.49 15.63
C LYS A 122 -29.64 9.74 15.62
#